data_AF-A0A845CPE6-F1
#
_entry.id   AF-A0A845CPE6-F1
#
_cell.length_a   1.000
_cell.length_b   1.000
_cell.length_c   1.000
_cell.angle_alpha   90.00
_cell.angle_beta   90.00
_cell.angle_gamma   90.00
#
_symmetry.space_group_name_H-M   'P 1'
#
loop_
_entity.id
_entity.type
_entity.pdbx_description
1 polymer ?
#
loop_
_entity_poly.entity_id
_entity_poly.type
_entity_poly.pdbx_seq_one_letter_code
_entity_poly.pdbx_strand_id
1 'polypeptide(L)'
;MARRVDKWRQGELFQKDGESLENHVAEWLQKVRAEFSVFVSDEGIAEIRMLHGVEKPLVADHAKEQSTPLSRRASKEIEEYLKGTRKSFELKTDLSSLTPFITQVLRETGKIPYGETRSYGWVANQIGNPKASRAVGQALHRNPVPLVIP
;
A
#
# COMPACT_ATOMS: atom_id res chain seq x y z
N MET A 1 20.40 -21.82 -17.02
CA MET A 1 19.77 -20.65 -16.35
C MET A 1 20.76 -19.66 -15.72
N ALA A 2 22.07 -19.92 -15.66
CA ALA A 2 23.05 -19.02 -15.03
C ALA A 2 23.81 -18.06 -15.98
N ARG A 3 23.43 -17.93 -17.26
CA ARG A 3 24.17 -17.09 -18.24
C ARG A 3 23.48 -15.77 -18.62
N ARG A 4 22.36 -15.42 -17.97
CA ARG A 4 21.55 -14.24 -18.35
C ARG A 4 21.72 -13.02 -17.42
N VAL A 5 22.49 -13.16 -16.33
CA VAL A 5 22.67 -12.09 -15.33
C VAL A 5 23.96 -11.30 -15.56
N ASP A 6 24.96 -11.85 -16.24
CA ASP A 6 26.26 -11.18 -16.44
C ASP A 6 26.27 -10.10 -17.54
N LYS A 7 25.28 -10.07 -18.43
CA LYS A 7 25.22 -9.08 -19.51
C LYS A 7 24.87 -7.65 -19.07
N TRP A 8 24.44 -7.44 -17.83
CA TRP A 8 24.07 -6.10 -17.32
C TRP A 8 25.27 -5.27 -16.86
N ARG A 9 26.45 -5.89 -16.66
CA ARG A 9 27.64 -5.21 -16.12
C ARG A 9 28.51 -4.53 -17.19
N GLN A 10 28.19 -4.76 -18.47
CA GLN A 10 28.84 -4.15 -19.62
C GLN A 10 27.74 -3.41 -20.39
N GLY A 11 27.78 -2.08 -20.41
CA GLY A 11 26.71 -1.22 -20.91
C GLY A 11 26.47 -1.30 -22.43
N GLU A 12 26.03 -2.45 -22.94
CA GLU A 12 25.57 -2.61 -24.31
C GLU A 12 24.09 -2.24 -24.40
N LEU A 13 23.87 -1.04 -24.93
CA LEU A 13 22.58 -0.43 -25.26
C LEU A 13 21.85 -1.25 -26.33
N PHE A 14 20.64 -1.73 -26.01
CA PHE A 14 19.69 -2.15 -27.03
C PHE A 14 18.92 -0.93 -27.52
N GLN A 15 19.29 -0.40 -28.68
CA GLN A 15 18.44 0.52 -29.44
C GLN A 15 17.35 -0.30 -30.11
N LYS A 16 16.09 -0.08 -29.71
CA LYS A 16 14.94 -0.57 -30.44
C LYS A 16 14.06 0.62 -30.81
N ASP A 17 13.88 0.81 -32.12
CA ASP A 17 12.77 1.53 -32.74
C ASP A 17 12.58 3.00 -32.34
N GLY A 18 13.55 3.87 -32.62
CA GLY A 18 13.35 5.31 -32.92
C GLY A 18 12.72 6.24 -31.87
N GLU A 19 12.15 5.70 -30.79
CA GLU A 19 11.64 6.44 -29.65
C GLU A 19 12.80 6.68 -28.67
N SER A 20 12.86 7.88 -28.13
CA SER A 20 13.89 8.25 -27.16
C SER A 20 13.92 7.21 -26.04
N LEU A 21 15.10 6.64 -25.77
CA LEU A 21 15.35 5.76 -24.62
C LEU A 21 14.87 6.41 -23.31
N GLU A 22 14.86 7.74 -23.24
CA GLU A 22 14.33 8.48 -22.10
C GLU A 22 12.82 8.26 -21.90
N ASN A 23 12.03 8.17 -22.97
CA ASN A 23 10.59 7.90 -22.89
C ASN A 23 10.32 6.45 -22.51
N HIS A 24 11.03 5.50 -23.12
CA HIS A 24 10.87 4.07 -22.82
C HIS A 24 11.37 3.73 -21.40
N VAL A 25 12.45 4.37 -20.94
CA VAL A 25 12.93 4.27 -19.57
C VAL A 25 12.01 5.01 -18.62
N ALA A 26 11.43 6.17 -18.97
CA ALA A 26 10.44 6.85 -18.13
C ALA A 26 9.13 6.05 -18.00
N GLU A 27 8.65 5.41 -19.07
CA GLU A 27 7.49 4.52 -19.04
C GLU A 27 7.79 3.23 -18.26
N TRP A 28 8.95 2.61 -18.48
CA TRP A 28 9.38 1.45 -17.70
C TRP A 28 9.58 1.82 -16.22
N LEU A 29 10.19 2.97 -15.92
CA LEU A 29 10.35 3.49 -14.56
C LEU A 29 9.00 3.90 -13.95
N GLN A 30 8.03 4.38 -14.71
CA GLN A 30 6.64 4.56 -14.23
C GLN A 30 6.02 3.21 -13.89
N LYS A 31 6.19 2.20 -14.75
CA LYS A 31 5.68 0.84 -14.59
C LYS A 31 6.35 0.08 -13.43
N VAL A 32 7.61 0.42 -13.14
CA VAL A 32 8.40 -0.11 -12.01
C VAL A 32 8.19 0.71 -10.73
N ARG A 33 7.94 2.03 -10.81
CA ARG A 33 7.52 2.88 -9.67
C ARG A 33 6.06 2.66 -9.27
N ALA A 34 5.26 2.04 -10.12
CA ALA A 34 3.90 1.61 -9.86
C ALA A 34 3.88 0.34 -8.96
N GLU A 35 4.66 0.34 -7.87
CA GLU A 35 4.67 -0.75 -6.88
C GLU A 35 3.37 -0.81 -6.08
N PHE A 36 2.62 0.30 -6.07
CA PHE A 36 1.31 0.38 -5.44
C PHE A 36 0.37 1.39 -6.11
N SER A 37 -0.93 1.15 -5.98
CA SER A 37 -2.01 2.07 -6.39
C SER A 37 -2.71 2.65 -5.16
N VAL A 38 -3.10 3.92 -5.23
CA VAL A 38 -3.83 4.61 -4.15
C VAL A 38 -5.23 4.97 -4.62
N PHE A 39 -6.24 4.43 -3.95
CA PHE A 39 -7.65 4.71 -4.18
C PHE A 39 -8.14 5.72 -3.16
N VAL A 40 -8.84 6.75 -3.64
CA VAL A 40 -9.31 7.87 -2.83
C VAL A 40 -10.83 8.01 -2.98
N SER A 41 -11.50 8.20 -1.85
CA SER A 41 -12.89 8.65 -1.76
C SER A 41 -12.94 10.13 -1.37
N ASP A 42 -14.13 10.70 -1.26
CA ASP A 42 -14.31 12.07 -0.74
C ASP A 42 -13.87 12.20 0.72
N GLU A 43 -13.81 11.08 1.46
CA GLU A 43 -13.45 11.07 2.88
C GLU A 43 -11.98 10.78 3.15
N GLY A 44 -11.22 10.22 2.20
CA GLY A 44 -9.80 9.96 2.38
C GLY A 44 -9.25 8.84 1.52
N ILE A 45 -8.10 8.29 1.93
CA ILE A 45 -7.50 7.11 1.30
C ILE A 45 -8.31 5.89 1.71
N ALA A 46 -8.94 5.24 0.74
CA ALA A 46 -9.78 4.08 0.96
C ALA A 46 -9.04 2.76 0.74
N GLU A 47 -8.05 2.73 -0.17
CA GLU A 47 -7.24 1.52 -0.41
C GLU A 47 -5.82 1.87 -0.91
N ILE A 48 -4.83 1.12 -0.47
CA ILE A 48 -3.45 1.09 -0.98
C ILE A 48 -3.18 -0.35 -1.44
N ARG A 49 -3.12 -0.57 -2.75
CA ARG A 49 -2.87 -1.91 -3.30
C ARG A 49 -1.41 -2.09 -3.62
N MET A 50 -0.75 -3.02 -2.93
CA MET A 50 0.61 -3.43 -3.26
C MET A 50 0.58 -4.45 -4.39
N LEU A 51 1.41 -4.25 -5.43
CA LEU A 51 1.49 -5.06 -6.64
C LEU A 51 0.17 -5.11 -7.42
N HIS A 52 0.19 -4.60 -8.66
CA HIS A 52 -0.96 -4.65 -9.57
C HIS A 52 -1.42 -6.11 -9.80
N GLY A 53 -2.44 -6.54 -9.05
CA GLY A 53 -3.05 -7.88 -9.14
C GLY A 53 -4.36 -7.87 -9.94
N VAL A 54 -4.70 -9.02 -10.53
CA VAL A 54 -5.89 -9.25 -11.38
C VAL A 54 -7.24 -9.14 -10.64
N GLU A 55 -7.21 -8.98 -9.31
CA GLU A 55 -8.43 -8.88 -8.48
C GLU A 55 -9.02 -7.47 -8.50
N LYS A 56 -10.36 -7.38 -8.36
CA LYS A 56 -11.07 -6.11 -8.23
C LYS A 56 -10.66 -5.41 -6.90
N PRO A 57 -10.47 -4.08 -6.87
CA PRO A 57 -10.25 -3.36 -5.61
C PRO A 57 -11.36 -3.62 -4.61
N LEU A 58 -11.01 -3.71 -3.32
CA LEU A 58 -11.96 -3.86 -2.21
C LEU A 58 -12.93 -2.67 -2.13
N VAL A 59 -12.48 -1.49 -2.56
CA VAL A 59 -13.22 -0.24 -2.45
C VAL A 59 -13.80 0.29 -3.76
N ALA A 60 -13.75 -0.50 -4.83
CA ALA A 60 -14.09 -0.06 -6.19
C ALA A 60 -15.49 0.57 -6.36
N ASP A 61 -16.41 0.26 -5.44
CA ASP A 61 -17.78 0.77 -5.48
C ASP A 61 -17.92 2.21 -4.93
N HIS A 62 -16.94 2.74 -4.18
CA HIS A 62 -16.99 4.09 -3.57
C HIS A 62 -15.67 4.88 -3.60
N ALA A 63 -14.58 4.30 -4.08
CA ALA A 63 -13.31 4.99 -4.26
C ALA A 63 -12.69 4.65 -5.62
N LYS A 64 -11.89 5.59 -6.13
CA LYS A 64 -11.31 5.50 -7.47
C LYS A 64 -9.81 5.74 -7.41
N GLU A 65 -9.10 5.05 -8.28
CA GLU A 65 -7.69 5.36 -8.56
C GLU A 65 -7.66 6.65 -9.38
N GLN A 66 -7.34 7.76 -8.71
CA GLN A 66 -7.34 9.09 -9.32
C GLN A 66 -6.12 9.88 -8.86
N SER A 67 -5.60 10.70 -9.77
CA SER A 67 -4.57 11.68 -9.44
C SER A 67 -5.20 12.89 -8.75
N THR A 68 -5.22 12.85 -7.42
CA THR A 68 -5.69 13.93 -6.54
C THR A 68 -4.49 14.50 -5.76
N PRO A 69 -4.62 15.66 -5.09
CA PRO A 69 -3.59 16.11 -4.16
C PRO A 69 -3.31 15.08 -3.04
N LEU A 70 -4.37 14.40 -2.55
CA LEU A 70 -4.23 13.41 -1.49
C LEU A 70 -3.51 12.14 -1.95
N SER A 71 -3.84 11.58 -3.12
CA SER A 71 -3.14 10.39 -3.63
C SER A 71 -1.68 10.67 -3.95
N ARG A 72 -1.35 11.85 -4.50
CA ARG A 72 0.05 12.27 -4.71
C ARG A 72 0.81 12.42 -3.38
N ARG A 73 0.17 12.99 -2.36
CA ARG A 73 0.75 13.07 -1.01
C ARG A 73 0.99 11.68 -0.44
N ALA A 74 0.01 10.79 -0.55
CA ALA A 74 0.11 9.41 -0.10
C ALA A 74 1.27 8.68 -0.76
N SER A 75 1.38 8.75 -2.09
CA SER A 75 2.49 8.14 -2.82
C SER A 75 3.85 8.64 -2.34
N LYS A 76 4.00 9.95 -2.13
CA LYS A 76 5.23 10.54 -1.60
C LYS A 76 5.56 10.03 -0.20
N GLU A 77 4.59 10.03 0.73
CA GLU A 77 4.82 9.57 2.10
C GLU A 77 5.15 8.07 2.13
N ILE A 78 4.49 7.24 1.32
CA ILE A 78 4.78 5.80 1.21
C ILE A 78 6.20 5.58 0.67
N GLU A 79 6.62 6.32 -0.37
CA GLU A 79 8.00 6.24 -0.85
C GLU A 79 9.04 6.61 0.22
N GLU A 80 8.78 7.66 1.00
CA GLU A 80 9.66 8.07 2.11
C GLU A 80 9.71 6.98 3.22
N TYR A 81 8.57 6.34 3.50
CA TYR A 81 8.48 5.27 4.49
C TYR A 81 9.27 4.03 4.05
N LEU A 82 9.12 3.61 2.79
CA LEU A 82 9.85 2.48 2.22
C LEU A 82 11.37 2.74 2.15
N LYS A 83 11.78 4.00 2.00
CA LYS A 83 13.19 4.44 2.08
C LYS A 83 13.70 4.58 3.52
N GLY A 84 12.83 4.46 4.53
CA GLY A 84 13.16 4.64 5.94
C GLY A 84 13.40 6.10 6.37
N THR A 85 13.15 7.08 5.50
CA THR A 85 13.28 8.51 5.82
C THR A 85 12.04 9.07 6.52
N ARG A 86 10.95 8.31 6.55
CA ARG A 86 9.72 8.58 7.29
C ARG A 86 9.38 7.41 8.20
N LYS A 87 8.82 7.71 9.38
CA LYS A 87 8.37 6.71 10.37
C LYS A 87 6.89 6.82 10.73
N SER A 88 6.17 7.82 10.21
CA SER A 88 4.75 8.04 10.49
C SER A 88 4.04 8.67 9.29
N PHE A 89 2.74 8.41 9.17
CA PHE A 89 1.89 8.96 8.12
C PHE A 89 0.95 10.02 8.68
N GLU A 90 0.67 11.05 7.88
CA GLU A 90 -0.33 12.09 8.19
C GLU A 90 -1.52 12.00 7.23
N LEU A 91 -1.82 10.79 6.78
CA LEU A 91 -2.81 10.51 5.75
C LEU A 91 -4.17 10.20 6.38
N LYS A 92 -5.21 10.94 5.98
CA LYS A 92 -6.60 10.62 6.36
C LYS A 92 -7.04 9.35 5.62
N THR A 93 -7.43 8.32 6.37
CA THR A 93 -7.97 7.07 5.82
C THR A 93 -9.49 7.06 5.90
N ASP A 94 -10.11 6.48 4.87
CA ASP A 94 -11.54 6.21 4.83
C ASP A 94 -11.77 4.71 5.06
N LEU A 95 -12.42 4.38 6.17
CA LEU A 95 -12.79 3.02 6.56
C LEU A 95 -14.31 2.82 6.55
N SER A 96 -15.07 3.79 6.02
CA SER A 96 -16.54 3.84 6.13
C SER A 96 -17.26 2.67 5.45
N SER A 97 -16.63 2.06 4.46
CA SER A 97 -17.12 0.88 3.74
C SER A 97 -16.89 -0.45 4.45
N LEU A 98 -16.11 -0.46 5.53
CA LEU A 98 -15.76 -1.67 6.27
C LEU A 98 -16.79 -1.96 7.36
N THR A 99 -16.90 -3.23 7.75
CA THR A 99 -17.78 -3.60 8.87
C THR A 99 -17.33 -2.91 10.17
N PRO A 100 -18.22 -2.71 11.15
CA PRO A 100 -17.86 -2.10 12.43
C PRO A 100 -16.72 -2.84 13.14
N PHE A 101 -16.71 -4.18 13.08
CA PHE A 101 -15.64 -4.99 13.68
C PHE A 101 -14.29 -4.75 13.00
N ILE A 102 -14.22 -4.77 11.67
CA ILE A 102 -12.96 -4.53 10.93
C ILE A 102 -12.48 -3.10 11.20
N THR A 103 -13.38 -2.12 11.16
CA THR A 103 -13.06 -0.72 11.46
C THR A 103 -12.45 -0.57 12.85
N GLN A 104 -13.02 -1.23 13.86
CA GLN A 104 -12.50 -1.19 15.23
C GLN A 104 -11.11 -1.83 15.34
N VAL A 105 -10.92 -2.99 14.70
CA VAL A 105 -9.60 -3.66 14.62
C VAL A 105 -8.55 -2.75 13.99
N LEU A 106 -8.83 -2.19 12.81
CA LEU A 106 -7.88 -1.34 12.07
C LEU A 106 -7.56 -0.04 12.82
N ARG A 107 -8.55 0.59 13.47
CA ARG A 107 -8.33 1.78 14.30
C ARG A 107 -7.43 1.50 15.50
N GLU A 108 -7.54 0.32 16.11
CA GLU A 108 -6.69 -0.06 17.22
C GLU A 108 -5.28 -0.41 16.76
N THR A 109 -5.16 -1.19 15.69
CA THR A 109 -3.87 -1.51 15.07
C THR A 109 -3.13 -0.26 14.59
N GLY A 110 -3.84 0.75 14.08
CA GLY A 110 -3.27 2.05 13.70
C GLY A 110 -2.62 2.84 14.83
N LYS A 111 -2.80 2.44 16.09
CA LYS A 111 -2.12 3.04 17.26
C LYS A 111 -0.76 2.42 17.56
N ILE A 112 -0.40 1.31 16.92
CA ILE A 112 0.86 0.62 17.15
C ILE A 112 2.02 1.49 16.62
N PRO A 113 3.01 1.86 17.47
CA PRO A 113 4.13 2.68 17.02
C PRO A 113 5.00 1.99 15.98
N TYR A 114 5.69 2.80 15.18
CA TYR A 114 6.67 2.31 14.22
C TYR A 114 7.76 1.46 14.89
N GLY A 115 8.07 0.31 14.27
CA GLY A 115 9.08 -0.62 14.78
C GLY A 115 8.61 -1.49 15.94
N GLU A 116 7.35 -1.34 16.39
CA GLU A 116 6.76 -2.19 17.40
C GLU A 116 5.80 -3.22 16.80
N THR A 117 5.59 -4.31 17.53
CA THR A 117 4.60 -5.33 17.17
C THR A 117 3.62 -5.56 18.31
N ARG A 118 2.43 -6.05 17.97
CA ARG A 118 1.42 -6.55 18.92
C ARG A 118 0.90 -7.88 18.43
N SER A 119 0.50 -8.75 19.36
CA SER A 119 -0.18 -9.99 18.99
C SER A 119 -1.63 -9.71 18.62
N TYR A 120 -2.25 -10.59 17.82
CA TYR A 120 -3.69 -10.50 17.55
C TYR A 120 -4.53 -10.55 18.83
N GLY A 121 -4.08 -11.30 19.84
CA GLY A 121 -4.71 -11.33 21.17
C GLY A 121 -4.63 -9.99 21.89
N TRP A 122 -3.55 -9.23 21.71
CA TRP A 122 -3.43 -7.88 22.27
C TRP A 122 -4.50 -6.96 21.67
N VAL A 123 -4.65 -6.93 20.34
CA VAL A 123 -5.68 -6.12 19.68
C VAL A 123 -7.08 -6.59 20.10
N ALA A 124 -7.32 -7.90 20.16
CA ALA A 124 -8.58 -8.49 20.60
C ALA A 124 -8.96 -8.01 22.03
N ASN A 125 -7.99 -7.92 22.93
CA ASN A 125 -8.20 -7.37 24.28
C ASN A 125 -8.54 -5.87 24.24
N GLN A 126 -7.83 -5.07 23.45
CA GLN A 126 -8.05 -3.62 23.38
C GLN A 126 -9.44 -3.26 22.82
N ILE A 127 -9.96 -4.06 21.88
CA ILE A 127 -11.32 -3.86 21.33
C ILE A 127 -12.43 -4.44 22.22
N GLY A 128 -12.10 -4.98 23.40
CA GLY A 128 -13.07 -5.53 24.35
C GLY A 128 -13.58 -6.93 23.98
N ASN A 129 -12.92 -7.66 23.09
CA ASN A 129 -13.28 -9.03 22.72
C ASN A 129 -12.08 -9.99 22.79
N PRO A 130 -11.63 -10.38 24.01
CA PRO A 130 -10.44 -11.21 24.21
C PRO A 130 -10.41 -12.53 23.42
N LYS A 131 -11.58 -13.09 23.07
CA LYS A 131 -11.70 -14.35 22.34
C LYS A 131 -11.58 -14.19 20.81
N ALA A 132 -11.47 -12.97 20.31
CA ALA A 132 -11.51 -12.67 18.87
C ALA A 132 -10.15 -12.72 18.15
N SER A 133 -9.08 -13.23 18.76
CA SER A 133 -7.72 -13.24 18.15
C SER A 133 -7.68 -13.76 16.70
N ARG A 134 -8.37 -14.87 16.40
CA ARG A 134 -8.44 -15.40 15.02
C ARG A 134 -9.22 -14.46 14.08
N ALA A 135 -10.31 -13.87 14.55
CA ALA A 135 -11.11 -12.92 13.76
C ALA A 135 -10.34 -11.61 13.50
N VAL A 136 -9.53 -11.16 14.47
CA VAL A 136 -8.58 -10.04 14.29
C VAL A 136 -7.61 -10.34 13.16
N GLY A 137 -6.97 -11.51 13.15
CA GLY A 137 -6.06 -11.88 12.06
C GLY A 137 -6.73 -11.86 10.67
N GLN A 138 -7.99 -12.31 10.59
CA GLN A 138 -8.78 -12.25 9.35
C GLN A 138 -9.16 -10.81 8.95
N ALA A 139 -9.45 -9.95 9.91
CA ALA A 139 -9.69 -8.53 9.66
C ALA A 139 -8.42 -7.83 9.13
N LEU A 140 -7.26 -8.12 9.73
CA LEU A 140 -5.98 -7.55 9.29
C LEU A 140 -5.54 -8.06 7.91
N HIS A 141 -5.85 -9.31 7.57
CA HIS A 141 -5.64 -9.82 6.21
C HIS A 141 -6.43 -9.03 5.15
N ARG A 142 -7.53 -8.40 5.53
CA ARG A 142 -8.38 -7.56 4.67
C ARG A 142 -8.15 -6.07 4.89
N ASN A 143 -7.03 -5.67 5.49
CA ASN A 143 -6.68 -4.26 5.65
C ASN A 143 -6.52 -3.61 4.27
N PRO A 144 -7.40 -2.67 3.88
CA PRO A 144 -7.32 -2.06 2.56
C PRO A 144 -6.19 -1.01 2.49
N VAL A 145 -5.67 -0.53 3.62
CA VAL A 145 -4.64 0.52 3.68
C VAL A 145 -3.38 0.03 4.41
N PRO A 146 -2.71 -1.02 3.91
CA PRO A 146 -1.47 -1.51 4.49
C PRO A 146 -0.40 -0.41 4.52
N LEU A 147 0.60 -0.58 5.40
CA LEU A 147 1.65 0.40 5.72
C LEU A 147 1.14 1.59 6.54
N VAL A 148 0.07 2.25 6.08
CA VAL A 148 -0.56 3.37 6.79
C VAL A 148 -1.24 2.88 8.06
N ILE A 149 -1.99 1.77 7.95
CA ILE A 149 -2.39 0.96 9.09
C ILE A 149 -1.48 -0.29 9.06
N PRO A 150 -0.64 -0.50 10.09
CA PRO A 150 0.39 -1.54 10.09
C PRO A 150 -0.16 -2.97 10.20
#